data_AF-A0A935CRE4-F1
#
_entry.id   AF-A0A935CRE4-F1
#
_cell.length_a   1.000
_cell.length_b   1.000
_cell.length_c   1.000
_cell.angle_alpha   90.00
_cell.angle_beta   90.00
_cell.angle_gamma   90.00
#
_symmetry.space_group_name_H-M   'P 1'
#
loop_
_entity.id
_entity.type
_entity.pdbx_description
1 polymer ?
#
loop_
_entity_poly.entity_id
_entity_poly.type
_entity_poly.pdbx_seq_one_letter_code
_entity_poly.pdbx_strand_id
1 'polypeptide(L)'
;MTTRLPYLWDYDIDEAQFRALLAGELTLGRLDRDWAAVRLLEYASYAEVVQLLGFGPFVEGWPAWRQRIRAQTRQRAFDFLANWLLHKHPDLLQ
;
A
#
# COMPACT_ATOMS: atom_id res chain seq x y z
N MET A 1 18.98 13.65 -5.54
CA MET A 1 19.34 12.44 -4.77
C MET A 1 18.07 11.63 -4.63
N THR A 2 18.00 10.45 -5.20
CA THR A 2 16.83 9.58 -5.17
C THR A 2 16.68 9.03 -3.76
N THR A 3 15.66 9.47 -3.03
CA THR A 3 15.33 8.93 -1.71
C THR A 3 14.88 7.49 -1.92
N ARG A 4 15.75 6.51 -1.63
CA ARG A 4 15.33 5.10 -1.70
C ARG A 4 14.45 4.79 -0.51
N LEU A 5 13.23 4.35 -0.78
CA LEU A 5 12.32 3.85 0.24
C LEU A 5 12.99 2.65 0.94
N PRO A 6 13.14 2.65 2.28
CA PRO A 6 13.91 1.62 3.00
C PRO A 6 13.44 0.20 2.73
N TYR A 7 12.16 0.02 2.39
CA TYR A 7 11.53 -1.28 2.12
C TYR A 7 11.70 -1.79 0.67
N LEU A 8 12.44 -1.08 -0.17
CA LEU A 8 12.80 -1.49 -1.54
C LEU A 8 14.28 -1.90 -1.68
N TRP A 9 14.99 -2.11 -0.56
CA TRP A 9 16.42 -2.40 -0.54
C TRP A 9 16.86 -3.62 -1.38
N ASP A 10 15.94 -4.56 -1.61
CA ASP A 10 16.11 -5.81 -2.37
C ASP A 10 15.70 -5.70 -3.85
N TYR A 11 15.24 -4.53 -4.29
CA TYR A 11 14.82 -4.28 -5.67
C TYR A 11 15.59 -3.10 -6.29
N ASP A 12 15.92 -3.23 -7.57
CA ASP A 12 16.43 -2.10 -8.36
C ASP A 12 15.27 -1.25 -8.87
N ILE A 13 14.57 -0.60 -7.93
CA ILE A 13 13.40 0.25 -8.17
C ILE A 13 13.57 1.52 -7.35
N ASP A 14 13.39 2.67 -7.97
CA ASP A 14 13.38 3.96 -7.27
C ASP A 14 11.98 4.36 -6.79
N GLU A 15 11.89 5.45 -6.03
CA GLU A 15 10.62 5.94 -5.49
C GLU A 15 9.62 6.31 -6.60
N ALA A 16 10.08 6.87 -7.73
CA ALA A 16 9.20 7.28 -8.81
C ALA A 16 8.57 6.06 -9.50
N GLN A 17 9.38 5.04 -9.77
CA GLN A 17 8.92 3.76 -10.29
C GLN A 17 7.97 3.08 -9.31
N PHE A 18 8.27 3.10 -8.00
CA PHE A 18 7.39 2.52 -6.99
C PHE A 18 6.02 3.22 -6.93
N ARG A 19 6.01 4.56 -7.01
CA ARG A 19 4.77 5.34 -7.09
C ARG A 19 3.97 5.01 -8.35
N ALA A 20 4.63 4.86 -9.50
CA ALA A 20 3.99 4.47 -10.74
C ALA A 20 3.41 3.04 -10.69
N LEU A 21 4.11 2.10 -10.03
CA LEU A 21 3.58 0.76 -9.76
C LEU A 21 2.32 0.84 -8.88
N LEU A 22 2.38 1.62 -7.79
CA LEU A 22 1.26 1.78 -6.84
C LEU A 22 0.04 2.45 -7.47
N ALA A 23 0.25 3.38 -8.41
CA ALA A 23 -0.77 4.00 -9.22
C ALA A 23 -1.34 3.07 -10.32
N GLY A 24 -0.68 1.95 -10.59
CA GLY A 24 -1.03 1.04 -11.69
C GLY A 24 -0.63 1.55 -13.07
N GLU A 25 0.21 2.59 -13.14
CA GLU A 25 0.73 3.19 -14.37
C GLU A 25 1.94 2.43 -14.93
N LEU A 26 2.59 1.64 -14.09
CA LEU A 26 3.77 0.85 -14.43
C LEU A 26 3.56 -0.61 -14.03
N THR A 27 4.17 -1.51 -14.78
CA THR A 27 4.38 -2.91 -14.40
C THR A 27 5.80 -3.30 -14.82
N LEU A 28 6.58 -3.87 -13.89
CA LEU A 28 7.96 -4.29 -14.12
C LEU A 28 8.06 -5.81 -13.96
N GLY A 29 7.96 -6.54 -15.07
CA GLY A 29 7.95 -8.00 -15.06
C GLY A 29 6.75 -8.54 -14.28
N ARG A 30 6.98 -9.05 -13.05
CA ARG A 30 5.92 -9.54 -12.14
C ARG A 30 5.53 -8.53 -11.06
N LEU A 31 6.11 -7.34 -11.08
CA LEU A 31 5.88 -6.30 -10.09
C LEU A 31 4.80 -5.38 -10.63
N ASP A 32 3.60 -5.52 -10.09
CA ASP A 32 2.39 -4.79 -10.45
C ASP A 32 1.88 -3.96 -9.26
N ARG A 33 0.71 -3.35 -9.43
CA ARG A 33 0.04 -2.58 -8.38
C ARG A 33 -0.16 -3.36 -7.10
N ASP A 34 -0.59 -4.62 -7.19
CA ASP A 34 -0.84 -5.43 -6.01
C ASP A 34 0.45 -5.78 -5.28
N TRP A 35 1.53 -6.07 -6.02
CA TRP A 35 2.84 -6.24 -5.43
C TRP A 35 3.28 -4.98 -4.68
N ALA A 36 3.14 -3.78 -5.28
CA ALA A 36 3.54 -2.53 -4.66
C ALA A 36 2.70 -2.21 -3.41
N ALA A 37 1.38 -2.40 -3.49
CA ALA A 37 0.47 -2.19 -2.36
C ALA A 37 0.79 -3.13 -1.20
N VAL A 38 0.97 -4.43 -1.46
CA VAL A 38 1.37 -5.40 -0.43
C VAL A 38 2.72 -5.02 0.15
N ARG A 39 3.71 -4.62 -0.67
CA ARG A 39 5.03 -4.21 -0.18
C ARG A 39 4.95 -3.01 0.76
N LEU A 40 4.17 -1.99 0.38
CA LEU A 40 3.93 -0.81 1.20
C LEU A 40 3.28 -1.18 2.53
N LEU A 41 2.18 -1.93 2.48
CA LEU A 41 1.42 -2.32 3.67
C LEU A 41 2.22 -3.22 4.60
N GLU A 42 3.16 -4.02 4.09
CA GLU A 42 3.95 -4.95 4.90
C GLU A 42 5.11 -4.32 5.65
N TYR A 43 5.68 -3.24 5.10
CA TYR A 43 6.95 -2.69 5.61
C TYR A 43 6.90 -1.21 5.96
N ALA A 44 6.10 -0.39 5.28
CA ALA A 44 6.08 1.06 5.51
C ALA A 44 5.39 1.43 6.84
N SER A 45 5.63 2.66 7.29
CA SER A 45 4.89 3.28 8.39
C SER A 45 3.46 3.64 7.98
N TYR A 46 2.57 3.83 8.96
CA TYR A 46 1.20 4.26 8.69
C TYR A 46 1.14 5.60 7.93
N ALA A 47 2.01 6.56 8.27
CA ALA A 47 2.07 7.85 7.59
C ALA A 47 2.42 7.70 6.11
N GLU A 48 3.38 6.84 5.78
CA GLU A 48 3.74 6.55 4.38
C GLU A 48 2.61 5.81 3.65
N VAL A 49 1.92 4.87 4.30
CA VAL A 49 0.75 4.20 3.71
C VAL A 49 -0.30 5.23 3.30
N VAL A 50 -0.68 6.14 4.22
CA VAL A 50 -1.68 7.17 3.94
C VAL A 50 -1.19 8.13 2.84
N GLN A 51 0.06 8.57 2.90
CA GLN A 51 0.62 9.52 1.94
C GLN A 51 0.75 8.94 0.53
N LEU A 52 1.11 7.67 0.39
CA LEU A 52 1.41 7.05 -0.90
C LEU A 52 0.19 6.39 -1.54
N LEU A 53 -0.67 5.76 -0.74
CA LEU A 53 -1.82 4.99 -1.24
C LEU A 53 -3.15 5.74 -1.09
N GLY A 54 -3.28 6.57 -0.04
CA GLY A 54 -4.56 7.20 0.32
C GLY A 54 -5.57 6.20 0.88
N PHE A 55 -6.70 6.70 1.38
CA PHE A 55 -7.73 5.86 2.00
C PHE A 55 -8.65 5.16 0.99
N GLY A 56 -9.07 5.85 -0.07
CA GLY A 56 -9.93 5.27 -1.12
C GLY A 56 -9.30 4.03 -1.77
N PRO A 57 -8.13 4.16 -2.42
CA PRO A 57 -7.45 3.02 -3.03
C PRO A 57 -7.07 1.93 -2.03
N PHE A 58 -6.78 2.31 -0.77
CA PHE A 58 -6.56 1.34 0.30
C PHE A 58 -7.79 0.48 0.56
N VAL A 59 -8.96 1.09 0.80
CA VAL A 59 -10.19 0.38 1.11
C VAL A 59 -10.64 -0.50 -0.06
N GLU A 60 -10.53 0.01 -1.29
CA GLU A 60 -10.87 -0.75 -2.51
C GLU A 60 -10.00 -2.00 -2.68
N GLY A 61 -8.69 -1.87 -2.50
CA GLY A 61 -7.74 -2.97 -2.72
C GLY A 61 -7.58 -3.90 -1.52
N TRP A 62 -7.96 -3.47 -0.31
CA TRP A 62 -7.73 -4.23 0.92
C TRP A 62 -8.22 -5.69 0.87
N PRO A 63 -9.43 -6.02 0.36
CA PRO A 63 -9.90 -7.40 0.29
C PRO A 63 -8.95 -8.34 -0.48
N ALA A 64 -8.32 -7.85 -1.55
CA ALA A 64 -7.39 -8.62 -2.37
C ALA A 64 -6.00 -8.74 -1.71
N TRP A 65 -5.52 -7.68 -1.07
CA TRP A 65 -4.18 -7.65 -0.48
C TRP A 65 -4.09 -8.31 0.89
N ARG A 66 -5.19 -8.33 1.65
CA ARG A 66 -5.24 -8.85 3.02
C ARG A 66 -4.61 -10.23 3.18
N GLN A 67 -4.91 -11.15 2.26
CA GLN A 67 -4.40 -12.53 2.31
C GLN A 67 -2.89 -12.65 1.99
N ARG A 68 -2.31 -11.61 1.38
CA ARG A 68 -0.89 -11.55 1.01
C ARG A 68 -0.02 -10.91 2.09
N ILE A 69 -0.63 -10.21 3.05
CA ILE A 69 0.03 -9.66 4.23
C ILE A 69 0.47 -10.79 5.15
N ARG A 70 1.73 -10.81 5.59
CA ARG A 70 2.28 -11.88 6.44
C ARG A 70 2.14 -11.54 7.92
N ALA A 71 2.32 -10.28 8.28
CA ALA A 71 2.25 -9.81 9.65
C ALA A 71 0.79 -9.74 10.15
N GLN A 72 0.40 -10.67 11.01
CA GLN A 72 -0.96 -10.71 11.59
C GLN A 72 -1.34 -9.44 12.37
N THR A 73 -0.37 -8.76 12.97
CA THR A 73 -0.61 -7.46 13.64
C THR A 73 -1.02 -6.39 12.63
N ARG A 74 -0.36 -6.34 11.47
CA ARG A 74 -0.73 -5.42 10.38
C ARG A 74 -2.07 -5.79 9.77
N GLN A 75 -2.35 -7.09 9.53
CA GLN A 75 -3.67 -7.53 9.06
C GLN A 75 -4.79 -7.01 9.97
N ARG A 76 -4.67 -7.22 11.29
CA ARG A 76 -5.68 -6.76 12.26
C ARG A 76 -5.83 -5.24 12.29
N ALA A 77 -4.72 -4.51 12.24
CA ALA A 77 -4.73 -3.05 12.21
C ALA A 77 -5.43 -2.51 10.97
N PHE A 78 -5.13 -3.08 9.80
CA PHE A 78 -5.75 -2.67 8.53
C PHE A 78 -7.19 -3.17 8.37
N ASP A 79 -7.55 -4.33 8.92
CA ASP A 79 -8.94 -4.79 9.03
C ASP A 79 -9.78 -3.79 9.82
N PHE A 80 -9.26 -3.34 10.97
CA PHE A 80 -9.89 -2.29 11.77
C PHE A 80 -10.01 -0.99 10.97
N LEU A 81 -8.92 -0.53 10.34
CA LEU A 81 -8.90 0.73 9.59
C LEU A 81 -9.90 0.72 8.43
N ALA A 82 -9.90 -0.34 7.60
CA ALA A 82 -10.81 -0.46 6.47
C ALA A 82 -12.28 -0.46 6.93
N ASN A 83 -12.58 -1.20 8.00
CA ASN A 83 -13.92 -1.22 8.58
C ASN A 83 -14.31 0.15 9.15
N TRP A 84 -13.40 0.81 9.88
CA TRP A 84 -13.63 2.10 10.49
C TRP A 84 -13.85 3.20 9.44
N LEU A 85 -13.05 3.24 8.37
CA LEU A 85 -13.22 4.19 7.27
C LEU A 85 -14.60 4.01 6.60
N LEU A 86 -14.97 2.79 6.25
CA LEU A 86 -16.26 2.51 5.58
C LEU A 86 -17.48 2.92 6.41
N HIS A 87 -17.44 2.75 7.74
CA HIS A 87 -18.62 2.95 8.59
C HIS A 87 -18.63 4.25 9.38
N LYS A 88 -17.45 4.86 9.62
CA LYS A 88 -17.31 6.04 10.48
C LYS A 88 -16.80 7.27 9.73
N HIS A 89 -15.99 7.10 8.69
CA HIS A 89 -15.42 8.20 7.92
C HIS A 89 -15.49 7.97 6.41
N PRO A 90 -16.69 7.76 5.84
CA PRO A 90 -16.83 7.63 4.40
C PRO A 90 -16.46 8.93 3.65
N ASP A 91 -16.45 10.07 4.34
CA ASP A 91 -15.99 11.38 3.84
C ASP A 91 -14.50 11.37 3.46
N LEU A 92 -13.69 10.52 4.09
CA LEU A 92 -12.26 10.40 3.79
C LEU A 92 -11.96 9.51 2.57
N LEU A 93 -12.98 8.93 1.94
CA LEU A 93 -12.85 8.05 0.77
C LEU A 93 -13.07 8.79 -0.56
N GLN A 94 -13.39 10.09 -0.52
CA GLN A 94 -13.65 10.93 -1.69
C GLN A 94 -12.38 11.55 -2.27
#